data_AF-W4K5Y1-F1
#
_entry.id   AF-W4K5Y1-F1
#
_cell.length_a   1.000
_cell.length_b   1.000
_cell.length_c   1.000
_cell.angle_alpha   90.00
_cell.angle_beta   90.00
_cell.angle_gamma   90.00
#
_symmetry.space_group_name_H-M   'P 1'
#
loop_
_entity.id
_entity.type
_entity.pdbx_description
1 polymer ?
#
loop_
_entity_poly.entity_id
_entity_poly.type
_entity_poly.pdbx_seq_one_letter_code
_entity_poly.pdbx_strand_id
1 'polypeptide(L)'
;MVHNSGWQAMHICSIFCMQHDYHNVTLLPLSITFIIIVHFKSNDLPAMPWSDWETDLGIRTWNFNEFSKPEIIKPHRLCRHFALTEIPFPSKHKVWAIILLDHLTQEPEDFDFDKETI
;
A
#
# COMPACT_ATOMS: atom_id res chain seq x y z
N MET A 1 -7.68 -3.15 -19.55
CA MET A 1 -8.00 -2.29 -18.38
C MET A 1 -7.63 -3.11 -17.15
N VAL A 2 -6.55 -2.78 -16.46
CA VAL A 2 -6.06 -3.58 -15.33
C VAL A 2 -6.94 -3.26 -14.13
N HIS A 3 -7.73 -4.23 -13.67
CA HIS A 3 -8.46 -4.13 -12.42
C HIS A 3 -7.42 -4.15 -11.29
N ASN A 4 -7.09 -2.96 -10.75
CA ASN A 4 -6.25 -2.84 -9.58
C ASN A 4 -7.02 -3.38 -8.37
N SER A 5 -6.93 -4.70 -8.16
CA SER A 5 -7.28 -5.36 -6.89
C SER A 5 -6.50 -4.64 -5.78
N GLY A 6 -7.22 -4.16 -4.76
CA GLY A 6 -6.87 -2.99 -3.93
C GLY A 6 -5.63 -3.06 -3.03
N TRP A 7 -4.71 -3.99 -3.28
CA TRP A 7 -3.54 -4.24 -2.45
C TRP A 7 -2.25 -4.19 -3.29
N GLN A 8 -1.54 -3.07 -3.22
CA GLN A 8 -0.26 -2.89 -3.88
C GLN A 8 0.77 -2.35 -2.88
N ALA A 9 1.91 -3.04 -2.76
CA ALA A 9 3.02 -2.55 -1.97
C ALA A 9 3.61 -1.29 -2.61
N MET A 10 3.89 -0.30 -1.78
CA MET A 10 4.47 0.97 -2.21
C MET A 10 5.60 1.39 -1.26
N HIS A 11 6.56 2.12 -1.81
CA HIS A 11 7.61 2.79 -1.08
C HIS A 11 7.29 4.29 -1.02
N ILE A 12 7.27 4.86 0.18
CA ILE A 12 7.10 6.30 0.38
C ILE A 12 8.44 6.97 0.10
N CYS A 13 8.53 7.68 -1.02
CA CYS A 13 9.75 8.43 -1.36
C CYS A 13 9.87 9.69 -0.49
N SER A 14 8.76 10.40 -0.29
CA SER A 14 8.76 11.68 0.41
C SER A 14 7.35 12.10 0.81
N ILE A 15 7.26 12.86 1.90
CA ILE A 15 6.03 13.49 2.38
C ILE A 15 6.25 15.00 2.35
N PHE A 16 5.34 15.73 1.71
CA PHE A 16 5.40 17.19 1.63
C PHE A 16 4.19 17.79 2.33
N CYS A 17 4.44 18.86 3.08
CA CYS A 17 3.42 19.74 3.64
C CYS A 17 3.68 21.15 3.10
N MET A 18 2.72 21.68 2.34
CA MET A 18 2.77 23.05 1.84
C MET A 18 1.74 23.87 2.59
N GLN A 19 2.20 24.96 3.20
CA GLN A 19 1.36 25.94 3.86
C GLN A 19 1.38 27.24 3.06
N HIS A 20 0.20 27.83 2.87
CA HIS A 20 0.05 29.13 2.24
C HIS A 20 -0.64 30.07 3.23
N ASP A 21 0.11 31.08 3.66
CA ASP A 21 -0.39 32.13 4.53
C ASP A 21 -1.20 33.14 3.72
N TYR A 22 -2.36 33.52 4.26
CA TYR A 22 -3.15 34.59 3.69
C TYR A 22 -2.61 35.94 4.16
N HIS A 23 -2.69 36.94 3.29
CA HIS A 23 -2.44 38.34 3.69
C HIS A 23 -3.45 38.81 4.76
N ASN A 24 -4.62 38.17 4.86
CA ASN A 24 -5.58 38.41 5.93
C ASN A 24 -5.30 37.50 7.15
N VAL A 25 -4.81 38.10 8.23
CA VAL A 25 -4.45 37.43 9.49
C VAL A 25 -5.65 36.81 10.23
N THR A 26 -6.90 37.08 9.82
CA THR A 26 -8.08 36.45 10.43
C THR A 26 -8.44 35.09 9.84
N LEU A 27 -7.86 34.73 8.69
CA LEU A 27 -8.07 33.42 8.06
C LEU A 27 -7.01 32.42 8.51
N LEU A 28 -7.42 31.17 8.70
CA LEU A 28 -6.48 30.07 8.95
C LEU A 28 -5.63 29.81 7.70
N PRO A 29 -4.33 29.50 7.84
CA PRO A 29 -3.47 29.14 6.72
C PRO A 29 -4.03 27.95 5.95
N LEU A 30 -3.94 27.99 4.63
CA LEU A 30 -4.27 26.84 3.80
C LEU A 30 -3.10 25.85 3.87
N SER A 31 -3.36 24.62 4.31
CA SER A 31 -2.36 23.55 4.33
C SER A 31 -2.78 22.42 3.41
N ILE A 32 -1.84 21.95 2.58
CA ILE A 32 -2.00 20.73 1.79
C ILE A 32 -0.83 19.80 2.03
N THR A 33 -1.16 18.55 2.35
CA THR A 33 -0.18 17.46 2.47
C THR A 33 -0.36 16.51 1.30
N PHE A 34 0.74 16.14 0.66
CA PHE A 34 0.77 15.11 -0.38
C PHE A 34 2.00 14.22 -0.20
N ILE A 35 1.91 13.01 -0.74
CA ILE A 35 2.93 11.98 -0.60
C ILE A 35 3.35 11.55 -2.00
N ILE A 36 4.65 11.46 -2.23
CA ILE A 36 5.19 10.84 -3.43
C ILE A 36 5.52 9.40 -3.09
N ILE A 37 4.92 8.48 -3.84
CA ILE A 37 5.15 7.05 -3.71
C ILE A 37 5.71 6.48 -5.01
N VAL A 38 6.33 5.32 -4.91
CA VAL A 38 6.54 4.41 -6.05
C VAL A 38 5.98 3.06 -5.69
N HIS A 39 5.32 2.39 -6.63
CA HIS A 39 4.81 1.04 -6.41
C HIS A 39 5.89 0.02 -6.69
N PHE A 40 5.97 -1.04 -5.89
CA PHE A 40 6.82 -2.17 -6.24
C PHE A 40 6.17 -2.95 -7.40
N LYS A 41 6.99 -3.45 -8.32
CA LYS A 41 6.53 -4.31 -9.42
C LYS A 41 6.48 -5.77 -8.96
N SER A 42 5.48 -6.51 -9.43
CA SER A 42 5.31 -7.94 -9.17
C SER A 42 5.49 -8.80 -10.43
N ASN A 43 6.06 -8.23 -11.50
CA ASN A 43 6.21 -8.91 -12.77
C ASN A 43 7.41 -9.86 -12.74
N ASP A 44 7.32 -10.97 -13.47
CA ASP A 44 8.43 -11.90 -13.73
C ASP A 44 9.12 -12.49 -12.48
N LEU A 45 8.37 -12.60 -11.37
CA LEU A 45 8.86 -13.21 -10.13
C LEU A 45 8.71 -14.73 -10.16
N PRO A 46 9.67 -15.48 -9.59
CA PRO A 46 9.51 -16.92 -9.43
C PRO A 46 8.32 -17.21 -8.52
N ALA A 47 7.55 -18.26 -8.84
CA ALA A 47 6.48 -18.74 -7.99
C ALA A 47 7.05 -19.09 -6.60
N MET A 48 6.54 -18.44 -5.58
CA MET A 48 6.92 -18.72 -4.20
C MET A 48 6.01 -19.80 -3.62
N PRO A 49 6.43 -20.55 -2.59
CA PRO A 49 5.59 -21.57 -1.97
C PRO A 49 4.24 -21.08 -1.45
N TRP A 50 4.11 -19.77 -1.20
CA TRP A 50 2.88 -19.10 -0.76
C TRP A 50 2.09 -18.43 -1.90
N SER A 51 2.53 -18.54 -3.16
CA SER A 51 1.82 -17.98 -4.31
C SER A 51 0.42 -18.58 -4.48
N ASP A 52 0.23 -19.84 -4.08
CA ASP A 52 -1.08 -20.49 -4.11
C ASP A 52 -2.11 -19.85 -3.16
N TRP A 53 -1.64 -19.09 -2.16
CA TRP A 53 -2.49 -18.36 -1.20
C TRP A 53 -2.67 -16.89 -1.56
N GLU A 54 -2.19 -16.46 -2.74
CA GLU A 54 -2.31 -15.06 -3.18
C GLU A 54 -3.77 -14.61 -3.27
N THR A 55 -4.63 -15.48 -3.80
CA THR A 55 -6.07 -15.18 -3.98
C THR A 55 -6.81 -15.11 -2.64
N ASP A 56 -6.46 -15.99 -1.70
CA ASP A 56 -7.22 -16.17 -0.45
C ASP A 56 -6.76 -15.21 0.66
N LEU A 57 -5.47 -14.90 0.71
CA LEU A 57 -4.86 -14.11 1.79
C LEU A 57 -4.39 -12.73 1.33
N GLY A 58 -4.54 -12.40 0.04
CA GLY A 58 -4.03 -11.17 -0.55
C GLY A 58 -2.49 -11.07 -0.47
N ILE A 59 -1.79 -12.20 -0.28
CA ILE A 59 -0.33 -12.23 -0.18
C ILE A 59 0.25 -12.11 -1.57
N ARG A 60 1.02 -11.05 -1.80
CA ARG A 60 1.75 -10.85 -3.06
C ARG A 60 3.25 -10.79 -2.83
N THR A 61 3.99 -11.15 -3.86
CA THR A 61 5.45 -10.98 -3.88
C THR A 61 5.78 -9.82 -4.81
N TRP A 62 6.75 -9.01 -4.44
CA TRP A 62 7.23 -7.89 -5.24
C TRP A 62 8.76 -7.90 -5.35
N ASN A 63 9.27 -7.35 -6.45
CA ASN A 63 10.70 -7.16 -6.65
C ASN A 63 11.15 -5.92 -5.87
N PHE A 64 12.06 -6.10 -4.92
CA PHE A 64 12.51 -5.01 -4.03
C PHE A 64 13.30 -3.89 -4.74
N ASN A 65 13.83 -4.16 -5.94
CA ASN A 65 14.62 -3.21 -6.73
C ASN A 65 13.89 -2.65 -7.95
N GLU A 66 12.68 -3.14 -8.23
CA GLU A 66 11.92 -2.70 -9.39
C GLU A 66 10.66 -1.94 -8.99
N PHE A 67 10.63 -0.68 -9.43
CA PHE A 67 9.60 0.27 -9.06
C PHE A 67 8.83 0.77 -10.29
N SER A 68 7.57 1.17 -10.09
CA SER A 68 6.79 1.93 -11.06
C SER A 68 7.32 3.37 -11.20
N LYS A 69 6.71 4.12 -12.11
CA LYS A 69 6.88 5.58 -12.10
C LYS A 69 6.33 6.17 -10.79
N PRO A 70 6.91 7.27 -10.29
CA PRO A 70 6.38 7.98 -9.13
C PRO A 70 4.93 8.42 -9.30
N GLU A 71 4.14 8.32 -8.24
CA GLU A 71 2.76 8.78 -8.15
C GLU A 71 2.62 9.75 -6.96
N ILE A 72 1.86 10.83 -7.15
CA ILE A 72 1.49 11.74 -6.06
C ILE A 72 0.11 11.33 -5.55
N ILE A 73 0.03 11.03 -4.25
CA ILE A 73 -1.22 10.66 -3.59
C ILE A 73 -1.53 11.59 -2.42
N LYS A 74 -2.82 11.66 -2.05
CA LYS A 74 -3.25 12.30 -0.81
C LYS A 74 -3.01 11.33 0.37
N PRO A 75 -2.66 11.81 1.57
CA PRO A 75 -2.37 10.96 2.73
C PRO A 75 -3.48 9.97 3.09
N HIS A 76 -4.74 10.35 2.92
CA HIS A 76 -5.89 9.47 3.22
C HIS A 76 -6.03 8.27 2.27
N ARG A 77 -5.25 8.21 1.17
CA ARG A 77 -5.17 7.01 0.32
C ARG A 77 -4.25 5.93 0.91
N LEU A 78 -3.54 6.21 1.99
CA LEU A 78 -2.81 5.21 2.76
C LEU A 78 -3.80 4.47 3.66
N CYS A 79 -4.22 3.27 3.26
CA CYS A 79 -5.27 2.53 3.96
C CYS A 79 -4.74 1.57 5.06
N ARG A 80 -3.44 1.28 5.13
CA ARG A 80 -2.87 0.35 6.14
C ARG A 80 -1.50 0.82 6.64
N HIS A 81 -1.23 0.60 7.93
CA HIS A 81 0.08 0.81 8.55
C HIS A 81 0.96 -0.42 8.37
N PHE A 82 2.25 -0.19 8.12
CA PHE A 82 3.22 -1.24 7.86
C PHE A 82 4.21 -1.33 9.03
N ALA A 83 4.42 -2.54 9.55
CA ALA A 83 5.62 -2.86 10.31
C ALA A 83 6.59 -3.59 9.39
N LEU A 84 7.83 -3.11 9.28
CA LEU A 84 8.91 -3.79 8.56
C LEU A 84 9.75 -4.54 9.60
N THR A 85 9.97 -5.84 9.37
CA THR A 85 10.84 -6.65 10.23
C THR A 85 11.83 -7.47 9.40
N GLU A 86 13.05 -7.61 9.88
CA GLU A 86 14.07 -8.45 9.26
C GLU A 86 13.85 -9.91 9.70
N ILE A 87 13.74 -10.83 8.73
CA ILE A 87 13.72 -12.27 9.02
C ILE A 87 15.16 -12.77 9.01
N PRO A 88 15.67 -13.29 10.13
CA PRO A 88 17.00 -13.90 10.14
C PRO A 88 16.99 -15.15 9.26
N PHE A 89 17.76 -15.13 8.18
CA PHE A 89 17.92 -16.27 7.28
C PHE A 89 19.30 -16.93 7.50
N PRO A 90 19.43 -18.27 7.45
CA PRO A 90 20.72 -18.95 7.71
C PRO A 90 21.82 -18.64 6.68
N SER A 91 21.46 -18.09 5.52
CA SER A 91 22.40 -17.67 4.49
C SER A 91 22.79 -16.20 4.69
N LYS A 92 23.85 -15.72 4.01
CA LYS A 92 24.24 -14.29 4.04
C LYS A 92 23.20 -13.34 3.42
N HIS A 93 22.00 -13.82 3.06
CA HIS A 93 20.95 -13.03 2.46
C HIS A 93 20.05 -12.44 3.55
N LYS A 94 19.65 -11.18 3.36
CA LYS A 94 18.69 -10.50 4.23
C LYS A 94 17.31 -10.64 3.60
N VAL A 95 16.36 -11.17 4.37
CA VAL A 95 14.95 -11.22 3.99
C VAL A 95 14.20 -10.27 4.90
N TRP A 96 13.26 -9.53 4.33
CA TRP A 96 12.40 -8.61 5.08
C TRP A 96 10.97 -9.09 4.96
N ALA A 97 10.26 -9.10 6.09
CA ALA A 97 8.81 -9.24 6.12
C ALA A 97 8.18 -7.88 6.34
N ILE A 98 7.15 -7.61 5.55
CA ILE A 98 6.27 -6.47 5.74
C ILE A 98 4.99 -7.02 6.36
N ILE A 99 4.70 -6.62 7.59
CA ILE A 99 3.49 -7.00 8.32
C ILE A 99 2.50 -5.85 8.15
N LEU A 100 1.42 -6.15 7.44
CA LEU A 100 0.25 -5.30 7.32
C LEU A 100 -0.61 -5.49 8.57
N LEU A 101 -0.74 -4.44 9.35
CA LEU A 101 -1.58 -4.43 10.52
C LEU A 101 -2.87 -3.69 10.15
N ASP A 102 -3.91 -4.44 9.80
CA ASP A 102 -5.26 -3.91 9.69
C ASP A 102 -5.92 -4.00 11.07
N HIS A 103 -6.11 -2.85 11.72
CA HIS A 103 -6.75 -2.79 13.03
C HIS A 103 -8.08 -2.04 13.01
N LEU A 104 -8.42 -1.38 11.89
CA LEU A 104 -9.40 -0.28 11.93
C LEU A 104 -10.67 -0.57 11.16
N THR A 105 -10.69 -1.57 10.29
CA THR A 105 -11.91 -2.00 9.61
C THR A 105 -11.89 -3.50 9.43
N GLN A 106 -12.92 -4.18 9.94
CA GLN A 106 -13.29 -5.51 9.45
C GLN A 106 -13.39 -5.40 7.92
N GLU A 107 -12.71 -6.28 7.17
CA GLU A 107 -12.82 -6.29 5.71
C GLU A 107 -14.32 -6.30 5.37
N PRO A 108 -14.82 -5.43 4.46
CA PRO A 108 -16.22 -5.44 4.10
C PRO A 108 -16.54 -6.85 3.62
N GLU A 109 -17.43 -7.53 4.33
CA GLU A 109 -17.94 -8.82 3.87
C GLU A 109 -18.50 -8.58 2.47
N ASP A 110 -18.02 -9.34 1.48
CA ASP A 110 -18.62 -9.34 0.15
C ASP A 110 -20.08 -9.78 0.33
N PHE A 111 -20.99 -8.81 0.42
CA PHE A 111 -22.41 -9.06 0.43
C PHE A 111 -22.76 -9.64 -0.94
N ASP A 112 -22.94 -10.96 -0.97
CA ASP A 112 -23.40 -11.72 -2.13
C ASP A 112 -24.86 -11.33 -2.41
N PHE A 113 -25.07 -10.20 -3.10
CA PHE A 113 -26.39 -9.63 -3.41
C PHE A 113 -27.23 -10.51 -4.38
N ASP A 114 -26.68 -11.63 -4.86
CA ASP A 114 -27.33 -12.49 -5.86
C ASP A 114 -28.09 -13.69 -5.27
N LYS A 115 -28.41 -13.69 -3.97
CA LYS A 115 -29.19 -14.77 -3.33
C LYS A 115 -30.51 -14.34 -2.70
N GLU A 116 -31.36 -13.61 -3.42
CA GLU A 116 -32.80 -13.62 -3.15
C GLU A 116 -33.60 -13.75 -4.44
N THR A 117 -33.92 -15.00 -4.80
CA THR A 117 -35.04 -15.30 -5.70
C THR A 117 -35.73 -16.55 -5.19
N ILE A 118 -36.67 -16.38 -4.25
CA ILE A 118 -37.81 -17.29 -4.04
C ILE A 118 -39.04 -16.43 -3.77
#